data_AF-A0A8J4M3U7-F1
#
_entry.id   AF-A0A8J4M3U7-F1
#
_cell.length_a   1.000
_cell.length_b   1.000
_cell.length_c   1.000
_cell.angle_alpha   90.00
_cell.angle_beta   90.00
_cell.angle_gamma   90.00
#
_symmetry.space_group_name_H-M   'P 1'
#
loop_
_entity.id
_entity.type
_entity.pdbx_description
1 polymer ?
#
loop_
_entity_poly.entity_id
_entity_poly.type
_entity_poly.pdbx_seq_one_letter_code
_entity_poly.pdbx_strand_id
1 'polypeptide(L)' 'MEFQAYDVALVPLIVSLVGVFRAAGLPVRWLPFTAIVLGLAAGFVYIAPEDPRQAVLFGLIMGTSAIGAYSGCKNTFRK' A
#
# COMPACT_ATOMS: atom_id res chain seq x y z
N MET A 1 -22.22 4.81 13.02
CA MET A 1 -21.79 4.30 11.69
C MET A 1 -20.75 5.27 11.15
N GLU A 2 -19.48 5.08 11.51
CA GLU A 2 -18.37 5.99 11.12
C GLU A 2 -17.26 5.28 10.30
N PHE A 3 -17.46 4.01 9.95
CA PHE A 3 -16.39 3.13 9.49
C PHE A 3 -16.37 2.86 7.97
N GLN A 4 -16.89 3.74 7.11
CA GLN A 4 -17.01 3.41 5.67
C GLN A 4 -16.24 4.30 4.69
N ALA A 5 -15.84 5.52 5.07
CA ALA A 5 -15.15 6.43 4.13
C ALA A 5 -13.63 6.21 4.08
N TYR A 6 -13.00 5.91 5.21
CA TYR A 6 -11.53 5.75 5.28
C TYR A 6 -11.05 4.49 4.56
N ASP A 7 -11.72 3.35 4.74
CA ASP A 7 -11.29 2.06 4.18
C ASP A 7 -11.23 2.05 2.65
N VAL A 8 -12.17 2.73 1.99
CA VAL A 8 -12.24 2.79 0.53
C VAL A 8 -11.19 3.75 -0.05
N ALA A 9 -10.86 4.83 0.67
CA ALA A 9 -9.97 5.88 0.18
C ALA A 9 -8.47 5.56 0.36
N LEU A 10 -8.12 4.64 1.27
CA LEU A 10 -6.72 4.33 1.55
C LEU A 10 -5.98 3.69 0.39
N VAL A 11 -6.62 2.79 -0.37
CA VAL A 11 -6.00 2.17 -1.55
C VAL A 11 -5.65 3.21 -2.63
N PRO A 12 -6.59 4.05 -3.13
CA PRO A 12 -6.25 5.07 -4.12
C PRO A 12 -5.26 6.13 -3.58
N LEU A 13 -5.26 6.40 -2.27
CA LEU A 13 -4.23 7.23 -1.63
C LEU A 13 -2.85 6.58 -1.69
N ILE A 14 -2.72 5.28 -1.40
CA ILE A 14 -1.44 4.57 -1.54
C ILE A 14 -1.00 4.57 -3.00
N VAL A 15 -1.92 4.35 -3.96
CA VAL A 15 -1.62 4.42 -5.40
C VAL A 15 -1.04 5.79 -5.78
N SER A 16 -1.66 6.89 -5.33
CA SER A 16 -1.21 8.24 -5.67
C SER A 16 0.14 8.57 -5.05
N LEU A 17 0.39 8.18 -3.80
CA LEU A 17 1.69 8.34 -3.14
C LEU A 17 2.80 7.56 -3.83
N VAL A 18 2.55 6.30 -4.20
CA VAL A 18 3.49 5.50 -5.00
C VAL A 18 3.76 6.18 -6.35
N GLY A 19 2.73 6.79 -6.96
CA GLY A 19 2.87 7.62 -8.16
C GLY A 19 3.79 8.82 -7.97
N VAL A 20 3.71 9.50 -6.83
CA VAL A 20 4.63 10.61 -6.46
C VAL A 20 6.07 10.11 -6.35
N PHE A 21 6.31 8.99 -5.65
CA PHE A 21 7.66 8.42 -5.56
C PHE A 21 8.23 8.03 -6.92
N ARG A 22 7.39 7.45 -7.79
CA ARG A 22 7.78 7.15 -9.18
C ARG A 22 8.15 8.41 -9.95
N ALA A 23 7.35 9.47 -9.84
CA ALA A 23 7.60 10.74 -10.50
C ALA A 23 8.87 11.44 -9.96
N ALA A 24 9.18 11.25 -8.68
CA ALA A 24 10.41 11.72 -8.04
C ALA A 24 11.66 10.92 -8.44
N GLY A 25 11.55 9.91 -9.31
CA GLY A 25 12.67 9.15 -9.84
C GLY A 25 13.00 7.87 -9.07
N LEU A 26 12.13 7.41 -8.15
CA LEU A 26 12.34 6.15 -7.47
C LEU A 26 12.33 4.99 -8.50
N PRO A 27 13.38 4.15 -8.56
CA PRO A 27 13.44 3.06 -9.53
C PRO A 27 12.24 2.12 -9.38
N VAL A 28 11.70 1.65 -10.51
CA VAL A 28 10.45 0.85 -10.56
C VAL A 28 10.50 -0.39 -9.66
N ARG A 29 11.68 -1.01 -9.49
CA ARG A 29 11.90 -2.15 -8.59
C ARG A 29 11.57 -1.88 -7.11
N TRP A 30 11.59 -0.61 -6.68
CA TRP A 30 11.31 -0.21 -5.30
C TRP A 30 9.86 0.18 -5.06
N LEU A 31 9.09 0.49 -6.11
CA LEU A 31 7.68 0.90 -5.97
C LEU A 31 6.82 -0.14 -5.25
N PRO A 32 6.99 -1.46 -5.47
CA PRO A 32 6.26 -2.49 -4.73
C PRO A 32 6.56 -2.47 -3.23
N PHE A 33 7.82 -2.27 -2.86
CA PHE A 33 8.22 -2.15 -1.46
C PHE A 33 7.63 -0.89 -0.82
N THR A 34 7.68 0.24 -1.52
CA THR A 34 7.06 1.50 -1.07
C THR A 34 5.57 1.33 -0.80
N ALA A 35 4.84 0.66 -1.69
CA ALA A 35 3.41 0.41 -1.50
C ALA A 35 3.12 -0.47 -0.28
N ILE A 36 3.94 -1.51 -0.04
CA ILE A 36 3.82 -2.37 1.14
C ILE A 36 4.07 -1.58 2.43
N VAL A 37 5.12 -0.76 2.48
CA VAL A 37 5.43 0.07 3.65
C VAL A 37 4.30 1.06 3.93
N LEU A 38 3.78 1.72 2.90
CA LEU A 38 2.65 2.64 3.03
C LEU A 38 1.37 1.92 3.47
N GLY A 39 1.09 0.74 2.92
CA GLY A 39 -0.04 -0.11 3.31
C GLY A 39 0.04 -0.55 4.77
N LEU A 40 1.20 -1.03 5.21
CA LEU A 40 1.43 -1.40 6.61
C LEU A 40 1.26 -0.19 7.54
N ALA A 41 1.86 0.96 7.20
CA ALA A 41 1.67 2.18 7.98
C ALA A 41 0.20 2.56 8.09
N ALA A 42 -0.57 2.49 6.99
CA ALA A 42 -2.00 2.74 7.01
C ALA A 42 -2.77 1.72 7.87
N GLY A 43 -2.40 0.44 7.80
CA GLY A 43 -2.99 -0.63 8.61
C GLY A 43 -2.81 -0.38 10.10
N PHE A 44 -1.62 0.00 10.53
CA PHE A 44 -1.30 0.29 11.93
C PHE A 44 -1.85 1.62 12.44
N VAL A 45 -1.97 2.64 11.60
CA VAL A 45 -2.41 3.98 12.04
C VAL A 45 -3.93 4.14 11.96
N TYR A 46 -4.57 3.60 10.92
CA TYR A 46 -5.96 3.92 10.60
C TYR A 46 -6.93 2.74 10.65
N ILE A 47 -6.47 1.49 10.43
CA ILE A 47 -7.37 0.33 10.35
C ILE A 47 -7.50 -0.41 11.68
N ALA A 48 -6.38 -0.84 12.26
CA ALA A 48 -6.39 -1.68 13.45
C ALA A 48 -5.20 -1.37 14.39
N PRO A 49 -5.12 -0.14 14.94
CA PRO A 49 -4.01 0.25 15.82
C PRO A 49 -3.84 -0.65 17.05
N GLU A 50 -4.95 -1.15 17.61
CA GLU A 50 -4.96 -1.99 18.81
C GLU A 50 -4.82 -3.50 18.51
N ASP A 51 -4.89 -3.89 17.23
CA ASP A 51 -4.69 -5.28 16.80
C ASP A 51 -3.60 -5.37 15.72
N PRO A 52 -2.34 -5.57 16.12
CA PRO A 52 -1.21 -5.69 15.19
C PRO A 52 -1.39 -6.78 14.12
N ARG A 53 -2.10 -7.88 14.43
CA ARG A 53 -2.29 -8.97 13.47
C ARG A 53 -3.24 -8.53 12.37
N GLN A 54 -4.33 -7.88 12.76
CA GLN A 54 -5.30 -7.32 11.84
C GLN A 54 -4.70 -6.16 11.02
N ALA A 55 -3.92 -5.28 11.65
CA ALA A 55 -3.23 -4.18 10.98
C ALA A 55 -2.29 -4.65 9.87
N VAL A 56 -1.47 -5.67 10.16
CA VAL A 56 -0.57 -6.26 9.16
C VAL A 56 -1.37 -6.86 8.01
N LEU A 57 -2.42 -7.64 8.30
CA LEU A 57 -3.22 -8.28 7.26
C LEU A 57 -3.87 -7.27 6.32
N PHE A 58 -4.62 -6.30 6.86
CA PHE A 58 -5.27 -5.27 6.05
C PHE A 58 -4.26 -4.34 5.37
N GLY A 59 -3.16 -4.00 6.05
CA GLY A 59 -2.10 -3.19 5.47
C GLY A 59 -1.45 -3.83 4.25
N LEU A 60 -1.16 -5.13 4.31
CA LEU A 60 -0.66 -5.90 3.17
C LEU A 60 -1.69 -5.96 2.04
N ILE A 61 -2.97 -6.20 2.36
CA ILE A 61 -4.05 -6.22 1.36
C ILE A 61 -4.11 -4.88 0.62
N MET A 62 -4.14 -3.76 1.34
CA MET A 62 -4.20 -2.43 0.73
C MET A 62 -2.95 -2.11 -0.09
N GLY A 63 -1.75 -2.34 0.46
CA GLY A 63 -0.48 -2.05 -0.22
C GLY A 63 -0.27 -2.88 -1.48
N THR A 64 -0.60 -4.17 -1.45
CA THR A 64 -0.51 -5.05 -2.63
C THR A 64 -1.59 -4.75 -3.67
N SER A 65 -2.78 -4.32 -3.24
CA SER A 65 -3.85 -3.88 -4.15
C SER A 65 -3.47 -2.60 -4.91
N ALA A 66 -2.72 -1.69 -4.28
CA ALA A 66 -2.29 -0.44 -4.90
C ALA A 66 -1.30 -0.62 -6.07
N ILE A 67 -0.55 -1.72 -6.13
CA ILE A 67 0.42 -2.00 -7.20
C ILE A 67 -0.03 -3.11 -8.17
N GLY A 68 -1.19 -3.71 -7.90
CA GLY A 68 -1.67 -4.93 -8.53
C GLY A 68 -0.77 -6.11 -8.18
N ALA A 69 -1.21 -6.99 -7.28
CA ALA A 69 -0.41 -8.08 -6.69
C ALA A 69 0.46 -8.87 -7.70
N TYR A 70 -0.03 -9.13 -8.91
CA TYR A 70 0.73 -9.83 -9.96
C TYR A 70 1.66 -8.92 -10.77
N SER A 71 1.15 -7.77 -11.25
CA SER A 71 1.91 -6.82 -12.07
C SER A 71 3.02 -6.12 -11.29
N GLY A 72 2.79 -5.84 -10.01
CA GLY A 72 3.79 -5.30 -9.07
C GLY A 72 5.00 -6.24 -8.93
N CYS A 73 4.75 -7.53 -8.67
CA CYS A 73 5.82 -8.54 -8.57
C CYS A 73 6.65 -8.67 -9.85
N LYS A 74 6.00 -8.67 -11.03
CA LYS A 74 6.71 -8.77 -12.31
C LYS A 74 7.67 -7.61 -12.55
N ASN A 75 7.32 -6.42 -12.08
CA ASN A 75 8.15 -5.21 -12.18
C ASN A 75 9.30 -5.18 -11.18
N THR A 76 9.21 -5.92 -10.06
CA THR A 76 10.32 -6.08 -9.11
C THR A 76 11.47 -6.92 -9.68
N PHE A 77 11.14 -7.98 -10.41
CA PHE A 77 12.11 -8.98 -10.86
C PHE A 77 12.59 -8.82 -12.31
N ARG A 78 12.03 -7.87 -13.08
CA ARG A 78 12.56 -7.55 -14.40
C ARG A 78 13.84 -6.73 -14.25
N LYS A 79 14.95 -7.29 -14.75
CA LYS A 79 16.26 -6.63 -14.87
C LYS A 79 16.19 -5.45 -15.82
#